data_AF-A0A0S3QUJ2-F1
#
_entry.id   AF-A0A0S3QUJ2-F1
#
_cell.length_a   1.000
_cell.length_b   1.000
_cell.length_c   1.000
_cell.angle_alpha   90.00
_cell.angle_beta   90.00
_cell.angle_gamma   90.00
#
_symmetry.space_group_name_H-M   'P 1'
#
loop_
_entity.id
_entity.type
_entity.pdbx_description
1 polymer ?
#
loop_
_entity_poly.entity_id
_entity_poly.type
_entity_poly.pdbx_seq_one_letter_code
_entity_poly.pdbx_strand_id
1 'polypeptide(L)' 'MNHSGCKNFNKNMQHCNCSYEPCSKKGYCCECIAYHRSRGELPACYFTDDAEKTYDRSINFFVKLQLSKNN' A
#
# COMPACT_ATOMS: atom_id res chain seq x y z
N MET A 1 7.91 -4.99 15.59
CA MET A 1 7.95 -6.39 15.13
C MET A 1 9.38 -6.69 14.71
N ASN A 2 9.84 -7.93 14.85
CA ASN A 2 11.18 -8.30 14.40
C ASN A 2 11.14 -8.56 12.89
N HIS A 3 11.84 -7.74 12.09
CA HIS A 3 11.91 -7.87 10.63
C HIS A 3 12.81 -9.01 10.15
N SER A 4 13.63 -9.59 11.05
CA SER A 4 14.56 -10.65 10.67
C SER A 4 13.80 -11.93 10.31
N GLY A 5 13.77 -12.22 9.00
CA GLY A 5 13.17 -13.45 8.46
C GLY A 5 11.93 -13.27 7.57
N CYS A 6 11.59 -12.06 7.12
CA CYS A 6 10.51 -11.91 6.13
C CYS A 6 10.90 -12.55 4.78
N LYS A 7 10.53 -13.83 4.59
CA LYS A 7 10.84 -14.63 3.40
C LYS A 7 10.37 -13.99 2.08
N ASN A 8 9.31 -13.18 2.15
CA ASN A 8 8.71 -12.52 0.99
C ASN A 8 9.20 -11.10 0.76
N PHE A 9 10.15 -10.57 1.55
CA PHE A 9 10.54 -9.15 1.48
C PHE A 9 10.91 -8.70 0.06
N ASN A 10 11.80 -9.43 -0.61
CA ASN A 10 12.24 -9.09 -1.97
C ASN A 10 11.08 -9.15 -2.98
N LYS A 11 10.22 -10.18 -2.89
CA LYS A 11 9.04 -10.31 -3.75
C LYS A 11 8.04 -9.16 -3.52
N ASN A 12 7.79 -8.82 -2.26
CA ASN A 12 6.91 -7.72 -1.89
C ASN A 12 7.45 -6.38 -2.36
N MET A 13 8.78 -6.18 -2.32
CA MET A 13 9.42 -4.96 -2.82
C MET A 13 9.18 -4.77 -4.33
N GLN A 14 9.14 -5.85 -5.12
CA GLN A 14 8.84 -5.76 -6.55
C GLN A 14 7.40 -5.33 -6.86
N HIS A 15 6.48 -5.50 -5.91
CA HIS A 15 5.06 -5.14 -6.07
C HIS A 15 4.67 -3.88 -5.29
N CYS A 16 5.56 -3.34 -4.47
CA CYS A 16 5.27 -2.17 -3.65
C CYS A 16 5.52 -0.90 -4.46
N ASN A 17 4.44 -0.22 -4.83
CA ASN A 17 4.48 1.07 -5.54
C ASN A 17 4.30 2.28 -4.61
N CYS A 18 4.49 2.12 -3.29
CA CYS A 18 4.33 3.22 -2.34
C CYS A 18 5.21 4.41 -2.74
N SER A 19 4.58 5.55 -3.02
CA SER A 19 5.23 6.75 -3.56
C SER A 19 5.97 7.57 -2.49
N TYR A 20 5.67 7.32 -1.22
CA TYR A 20 6.27 8.05 -0.10
C TYR A 20 7.70 7.56 0.18
N GLU A 21 8.65 8.51 0.24
CA GLU A 21 10.02 8.30 0.71
C GLU A 21 10.36 9.30 1.84
N PRO A 22 10.95 8.85 2.97
CA PRO A 22 11.43 7.49 3.28
C PRO A 22 10.37 6.60 3.95
N CYS A 23 9.87 5.56 3.27
CA CYS A 23 8.91 4.60 3.85
C CYS A 23 9.61 3.35 4.42
N SER A 24 9.74 3.27 5.74
CA SER A 24 10.40 2.14 6.42
C SER A 24 9.63 0.81 6.38
N LYS A 25 8.37 0.81 5.95
CA LYS A 25 7.49 -0.38 5.93
C LYS A 25 7.42 -1.07 4.56
N LYS A 26 8.07 -0.52 3.52
CA LYS A 26 8.10 -1.13 2.18
C LYS A 26 8.64 -2.55 2.27
N GLY A 27 8.03 -3.48 1.52
CA GLY A 27 8.40 -4.90 1.54
C GLY A 27 7.88 -5.69 2.75
N TYR A 28 7.54 -5.03 3.87
CA TYR A 28 6.99 -5.66 5.07
C TYR A 28 5.46 -5.56 5.12
N CYS A 29 4.77 -6.31 4.27
CA CYS A 29 3.32 -6.19 4.07
C CYS A 29 2.49 -6.25 5.37
N CYS A 30 2.85 -7.08 6.35
CA CYS A 30 2.15 -7.13 7.64
C CYS A 30 2.18 -5.77 8.38
N GLU A 31 3.31 -5.07 8.33
CA GLU A 31 3.46 -3.76 8.96
C GLU A 31 2.78 -2.67 8.14
N CYS A 32 2.89 -2.75 6.82
CA CYS A 32 2.20 -1.85 5.91
C CYS A 32 0.68 -1.90 6.13
N ILE A 33 0.10 -3.11 6.15
CA ILE A 33 -1.32 -3.33 6.41
C ILE A 33 -1.71 -2.85 7.81
N ALA A 34 -0.96 -3.22 8.86
CA ALA A 34 -1.27 -2.79 10.22
C ALA A 34 -1.27 -1.25 10.35
N TYR A 35 -0.30 -0.58 9.72
CA TYR A 35 -0.15 0.87 9.74
C TYR A 35 -1.27 1.59 8.99
N HIS A 36 -1.59 1.18 7.77
CA HIS A 36 -2.66 1.83 7.00
C HIS A 36 -4.03 1.51 7.60
N ARG A 37 -4.25 0.28 8.09
CA ARG A 37 -5.50 -0.09 8.77
C ARG A 37 -5.77 0.78 9.99
N SER A 38 -4.76 1.09 10.81
CA SER A 38 -4.96 1.96 11.99
C SER A 38 -5.30 3.41 11.62
N ARG A 39 -5.11 3.79 10.36
CA ARG A 39 -5.42 5.12 9.79
C ARG A 39 -6.70 5.13 8.94
N GLY A 40 -7.40 4.00 8.83
CA GLY A 40 -8.55 3.87 7.91
C GLY A 40 -8.17 3.91 6.43
N GLU A 41 -6.92 3.57 6.12
CA GLU A 41 -6.33 3.58 4.79
C GLU A 41 -6.06 2.16 4.26
N LEU A 42 -5.83 2.04 2.96
CA LEU A 42 -5.28 0.83 2.33
C LEU A 42 -3.81 1.03 1.94
N PRO A 43 -2.99 -0.03 1.93
CA PRO A 43 -1.63 0.03 1.37
C PRO A 43 -1.59 0.48 -0.09
N ALA A 44 -0.48 1.10 -0.48
CA ALA A 44 -0.20 1.53 -1.85
C ALA A 44 -0.47 0.47 -2.93
N CYS A 45 -0.19 -0.81 -2.64
CA CYS A 45 -0.36 -1.91 -3.59
C CYS A 45 -1.82 -2.18 -4.00
N TYR A 46 -2.80 -1.51 -3.41
CA TYR A 46 -4.21 -1.50 -3.85
C TYR A 46 -4.51 -0.43 -4.90
N PHE A 47 -3.57 0.47 -5.17
CA PHE A 47 -3.72 1.63 -6.05
C PHE A 47 -2.79 1.50 -7.26
N THR A 48 -3.18 2.09 -8.39
CA THR A 48 -2.27 2.31 -9.52
C THR A 48 -1.22 3.36 -9.15
N ASP A 49 -0.09 3.39 -9.85
CA ASP A 49 0.99 4.34 -9.57
C ASP A 49 0.50 5.80 -9.60
N ASP A 50 -0.39 6.14 -10.52
CA ASP A 50 -0.94 7.49 -10.61
C ASP A 50 -1.93 7.81 -9.48
N ALA A 51 -2.72 6.83 -9.05
CA ALA A 51 -3.60 6.99 -7.89
C ALA A 51 -2.79 7.14 -6.59
N GLU A 52 -1.76 6.32 -6.40
CA GLU A 52 -0.88 6.36 -5.22
C GLU A 52 -0.06 7.66 -5.11
N LYS A 53 0.26 8.32 -6.23
CA LYS A 53 0.90 9.65 -6.24
C LYS A 53 0.00 10.77 -5.70
N THR A 54 -1.32 10.56 -5.63
CA THR A 54 -2.24 11.54 -5.02
C THR A 54 -2.21 11.52 -3.50
N TYR A 55 -1.62 10.46 -2.91
CA TYR A 55 -1.56 10.19 -1.46
C TYR A 55 -2.91 9.98 -0.78
N ASP A 56 -4.04 10.04 -1.49
CA ASP A 56 -5.33 9.62 -0.96
C ASP A 56 -5.37 8.09 -0.91
N ARG A 57 -5.10 7.54 0.26
CA ARG A 57 -5.15 6.09 0.51
C ARG A 57 -6.43 5.66 1.21
N SER A 58 -7.47 6.51 1.19
CA SER A 58 -8.73 6.22 1.84
C SER A 58 -9.46 5.06 1.16
N ILE A 59 -10.22 4.30 1.95
CA ILE A 59 -11.09 3.23 1.43
C ILE A 59 -12.11 3.81 0.43
N ASN A 60 -12.61 5.04 0.66
CA ASN A 60 -13.54 5.71 -0.24
C ASN A 60 -12.91 5.96 -1.62
N PHE A 61 -11.67 6.45 -1.67
CA PHE A 61 -10.97 6.66 -2.93
C PHE A 61 -10.74 5.34 -3.67
N PHE A 62 -10.35 4.28 -2.97
CA PHE A 62 -10.24 2.95 -3.54
C PHE A 62 -11.56 2.49 -4.18
N VAL A 63 -12.69 2.57 -3.45
CA VAL A 63 -14.01 2.18 -3.96
C VAL A 63 -14.40 3.00 -5.19
N LYS A 64 -14.17 4.32 -5.18
CA LYS A 64 -14.43 5.19 -6.33
C LYS A 64 -13.65 4.75 -7.58
N LEU A 65 -12.37 4.42 -7.43
CA LEU A 65 -11.53 3.92 -8.52
C LEU A 65 -12.06 2.59 -9.09
N GLN A 66 -12.56 1.68 -8.25
CA GLN A 66 -13.12 0.41 -8.71
C GLN A 66 -14.45 0.61 -9.45
N LEU A 67 -15.33 1.48 -8.95
CA LEU A 67 -16.59 1.78 -9.63
C LEU A 67 -16.36 2.44 -10.99
N SER A 68 -15.36 3.32 -11.12
CA SER A 68 -15.02 3.94 -12.42
C SER A 68 -14.45 2.97 -13.45
N LYS A 69 -13.92 1.82 -13.03
CA LYS A 69 -13.37 0.79 -13.94
C LYS A 69 -14.43 -0.18 -14.46
N ASN A 70 -15.59 -0.23 -13.82
CA ASN A 70 -16.67 -1.17 -14.13
C ASN A 70 -17.79 -0.53 -14.99
N ASN A 71 -17.53 0.66 -15.56
CA ASN A 71 -18.37 1.36 -16.53
C ASN A 71 -17.58 1.51 -17.83
#